data_AF-A0A7Y0H3B1-F1
#
_entry.id   AF-A0A7Y0H3B1-F1
#
_cell.length_a   1.000
_cell.length_b   1.000
_cell.length_c   1.000
_cell.angle_alpha   90.00
_cell.angle_beta   90.00
_cell.angle_gamma   90.00
#
_symmetry.space_group_name_H-M   'P 1'
#
loop_
_entity.id
_entity.type
_entity.pdbx_description
1 polymer ?
#
loop_
_entity_poly.entity_id
_entity_poly.type
_entity_poly.pdbx_seq_one_letter_code
_entity_poly.pdbx_strand_id
1 'polypeptide(L)'
;HTVAFGVTRTVASKTPMVAFDGGQYSVPARLLGQVVWARVHGLGADEQVVIVHVGPAGPVEVARHQRAMPGSPRLDDAHFPPAPAGALARIPKARNESEAAFLTLGDGAQLWLTEAAAAGTTKVRVKMAQAVSLSKLFDPAEVDQALGHAAVHARFGHGDLASILDHRAATTTGPTHRAGEDRSLTQGTSGWAALGAAAGESFDDDAAEVGL
;
A
#
# COMPACT_ATOMS: atom_id res chain seq x y z
N HIS A 1 0.39 -10.78 -55.71
CA HIS A 1 1.30 -11.75 -55.07
C HIS A 1 0.96 -11.84 -53.58
N THR A 2 -0.05 -12.62 -53.19
CA THR A 2 -0.52 -12.69 -51.78
C THR A 2 -0.50 -14.13 -51.22
N VAL A 3 -0.25 -15.11 -52.08
CA VAL A 3 -0.21 -16.55 -51.73
C VAL A 3 1.01 -16.91 -50.87
N ALA A 4 2.07 -16.08 -50.88
CA ALA A 4 3.30 -16.35 -50.15
C ALA A 4 3.21 -16.12 -48.62
N PHE A 5 2.20 -15.41 -48.12
CA PHE A 5 2.13 -15.01 -46.70
C PHE A 5 1.33 -15.96 -45.82
N GLY A 6 0.46 -16.79 -46.39
CA GLY A 6 -0.40 -17.70 -45.63
C GLY A 6 -1.83 -17.18 -45.45
N VAL A 7 -2.49 -17.62 -44.38
CA VAL A 7 -3.90 -17.32 -44.12
C VAL A 7 -4.02 -16.04 -43.31
N THR A 8 -4.87 -15.12 -43.78
CA THR A 8 -5.18 -13.87 -43.09
C THR A 8 -5.89 -14.14 -41.76
N ARG A 9 -5.44 -13.45 -40.72
CA ARG A 9 -6.04 -13.41 -39.39
C ARG A 9 -6.03 -12.00 -38.83
N THR A 10 -6.94 -11.74 -37.91
CA THR A 10 -6.99 -10.46 -37.17
C THR A 10 -6.60 -10.73 -35.73
N VAL A 11 -5.66 -9.94 -35.21
CA VAL A 11 -5.30 -9.98 -33.80
C VAL A 11 -6.47 -9.47 -32.98
N ALA A 12 -6.83 -10.15 -31.89
CA ALA A 12 -7.94 -9.72 -31.06
C ALA A 12 -7.73 -8.29 -30.53
N SER A 13 -8.83 -7.57 -30.28
CA SER A 13 -8.77 -6.14 -29.93
C SER A 13 -8.29 -5.87 -28.49
N LYS A 14 -8.43 -6.84 -27.60
CA LYS A 14 -8.09 -6.70 -26.17
C LYS A 14 -6.99 -7.64 -25.68
N THR A 15 -6.64 -8.64 -26.48
CA THR A 15 -5.67 -9.67 -26.11
C THR A 15 -4.73 -9.89 -27.29
N PRO A 16 -3.40 -9.89 -27.08
CA PRO A 16 -2.43 -9.93 -28.16
C PRO A 16 -2.24 -11.37 -28.67
N MET A 17 -3.33 -11.93 -29.21
CA MET A 17 -3.49 -13.33 -29.58
C MET A 17 -4.15 -13.47 -30.95
N VAL A 18 -3.78 -14.53 -31.66
CA VAL A 18 -4.38 -14.93 -32.92
C VAL A 18 -4.78 -16.41 -32.90
N ALA A 19 -5.93 -16.73 -33.47
CA ALA A 19 -6.39 -18.10 -33.65
C ALA A 19 -6.01 -18.62 -35.05
N PHE A 20 -5.33 -19.76 -35.12
CA PHE A 20 -4.93 -20.36 -36.38
C PHE A 20 -4.94 -21.89 -36.28
N ASP A 21 -5.67 -22.55 -37.18
CA ASP A 21 -5.71 -24.01 -37.30
C ASP A 21 -6.00 -24.73 -35.96
N GLY A 22 -7.07 -24.28 -35.27
CA GLY A 22 -7.48 -24.79 -33.96
C GLY A 22 -6.61 -24.37 -32.77
N GLY A 23 -5.46 -23.74 -33.01
CA GLY A 23 -4.53 -23.25 -31.99
C GLY A 23 -4.65 -21.76 -31.69
N GLN A 24 -4.13 -21.36 -30.53
CA GLN A 24 -3.97 -19.96 -30.13
C GLN A 24 -2.48 -19.63 -29.97
N TYR A 25 -2.09 -18.49 -30.55
CA TYR A 25 -0.71 -18.04 -30.61
C TYR A 25 -0.60 -16.57 -30.21
N SER A 26 0.35 -16.26 -29.35
CA SER A 26 0.65 -14.87 -28.98
C SER A 26 1.37 -14.13 -30.10
N VAL A 27 1.11 -12.82 -30.18
CA VAL A 27 1.77 -11.87 -31.10
C VAL A 27 2.06 -10.59 -30.34
N PRO A 28 3.04 -9.75 -30.75
CA PRO A 28 3.34 -8.54 -29.99
C PRO A 28 2.14 -7.60 -29.80
N ALA A 29 1.92 -7.09 -28.58
CA ALA A 29 0.75 -6.29 -28.23
C ALA A 29 0.55 -4.98 -29.03
N ARG A 30 1.61 -4.47 -29.67
CA ARG A 30 1.49 -3.34 -30.62
C ARG A 30 0.58 -3.66 -31.83
N LEU A 31 0.30 -4.94 -32.09
CA LEU A 31 -0.50 -5.42 -33.22
C LEU A 31 -1.96 -5.67 -32.86
N LEU A 32 -2.44 -5.28 -31.68
CA LEU A 32 -3.85 -5.42 -31.29
C LEU A 32 -4.78 -4.80 -32.35
N GLY A 33 -5.77 -5.59 -32.80
CA GLY A 33 -6.71 -5.18 -33.85
C GLY A 33 -6.14 -5.12 -35.28
N GLN A 34 -4.85 -5.41 -35.48
CA GLN A 34 -4.23 -5.40 -36.80
C GLN A 34 -4.37 -6.75 -37.52
N VAL A 35 -4.15 -6.72 -38.84
CA VAL A 35 -4.18 -7.91 -39.70
C VAL A 35 -2.79 -8.53 -39.78
N VAL A 36 -2.72 -9.83 -39.61
CA VAL A 36 -1.51 -10.64 -39.74
C VAL A 36 -1.77 -11.84 -40.65
N TRP A 37 -0.69 -12.46 -41.13
CA TRP A 37 -0.75 -13.68 -41.92
C TRP A 37 -0.07 -14.81 -41.16
N ALA A 38 -0.79 -15.90 -40.99
CA ALA A 38 -0.30 -17.10 -40.33
C ALA A 38 -0.10 -18.22 -41.35
N ARG A 39 1.06 -18.88 -41.27
CA ARG A 39 1.36 -20.06 -42.10
C ARG A 39 2.08 -21.11 -41.28
N VAL A 40 1.94 -22.34 -41.76
CA VAL A 40 2.75 -23.45 -41.29
C VAL A 40 4.10 -23.44 -42.00
N HIS A 41 5.16 -23.74 -41.28
CA HIS A 41 6.51 -23.94 -41.81
C HIS A 41 7.15 -25.16 -41.15
N GLY A 42 7.78 -26.03 -41.96
CA GLY A 42 8.30 -27.32 -41.50
C GLY A 42 7.26 -28.44 -41.61
N LEU A 43 7.64 -29.63 -41.14
CA LEU A 43 6.84 -30.86 -41.19
C LEU A 43 7.09 -31.68 -39.91
N GLY A 44 6.10 -32.50 -39.52
CA GLY A 44 6.25 -33.42 -38.39
C GLY A 44 6.42 -32.69 -37.05
N ALA A 45 7.36 -33.17 -36.22
CA ALA A 45 7.59 -32.63 -34.88
C ALA A 45 8.15 -31.19 -34.87
N ASP A 46 8.83 -30.77 -35.94
CA ASP A 46 9.43 -29.45 -36.05
C ASP A 46 8.49 -28.40 -36.66
N GLU A 47 7.23 -28.77 -36.89
CA GLU A 47 6.22 -27.87 -37.45
C GLU A 47 6.04 -26.61 -36.60
N GLN A 48 6.26 -25.46 -37.23
CA GLN A 48 6.07 -24.14 -36.63
C GLN A 48 4.94 -23.38 -37.30
N VAL A 49 4.23 -22.59 -36.52
CA VAL A 49 3.35 -21.52 -36.98
C VAL A 49 4.15 -20.23 -37.02
N VAL A 50 4.31 -19.69 -38.22
CA VAL A 50 4.98 -18.42 -38.49
C VAL A 50 3.92 -17.35 -38.72
N ILE A 51 4.02 -16.25 -37.98
CA ILE A 51 3.10 -15.11 -38.08
C ILE A 51 3.87 -13.90 -38.61
N VAL A 52 3.35 -13.33 -39.69
CA VAL A 52 3.93 -12.18 -40.39
C VAL A 52 2.97 -11.00 -40.31
N HIS A 53 3.51 -9.83 -40.03
CA HIS A 53 2.81 -8.56 -40.15
C HIS A 53 3.38 -7.77 -41.33
N VAL A 54 2.52 -7.18 -42.16
CA VAL A 54 2.95 -6.35 -43.28
C VAL A 54 2.72 -4.90 -42.89
N GLY A 55 3.79 -4.22 -42.51
CA GLY A 55 3.77 -2.78 -42.19
C GLY A 55 4.24 -1.92 -43.36
N PRO A 56 4.39 -0.60 -43.15
CA PRO A 56 4.90 0.32 -44.16
C PRO A 56 6.30 -0.04 -44.70
N ALA A 57 7.14 -0.68 -43.86
CA ALA A 57 8.47 -1.13 -44.23
C ALA A 57 8.50 -2.52 -44.92
N GLY A 58 7.34 -3.13 -45.16
CA GLY A 58 7.21 -4.46 -45.75
C GLY A 58 6.88 -5.56 -44.74
N PRO A 59 6.93 -6.84 -45.18
CA PRO A 59 6.62 -8.00 -44.35
C PRO A 59 7.70 -8.26 -43.32
N VAL A 60 7.31 -8.42 -42.06
CA VAL A 60 8.18 -8.77 -40.94
C VAL A 60 7.59 -9.96 -40.20
N GLU A 61 8.41 -10.97 -39.93
CA GLU A 61 8.04 -12.04 -39.01
C GLU A 61 7.95 -11.47 -37.60
N VAL A 62 6.78 -11.60 -36.98
CA VAL A 62 6.49 -11.02 -35.67
C VAL A 62 6.36 -12.07 -34.58
N ALA A 63 6.14 -13.33 -34.97
CA ALA A 63 6.14 -14.46 -34.04
C ALA A 63 6.41 -15.78 -34.78
N ARG A 64 7.04 -16.71 -34.07
CA ARG A 64 7.21 -18.10 -34.47
C ARG A 64 6.96 -18.98 -33.27
N HIS A 65 6.05 -19.94 -33.42
CA HIS A 65 5.65 -20.83 -32.35
C HIS A 65 5.63 -22.27 -32.85
N GLN A 66 5.88 -23.23 -31.96
CA GLN A 66 5.52 -24.62 -32.25
C GLN A 66 4.02 -24.77 -32.46
N ARG A 67 3.55 -25.86 -33.06
CA ARG A 67 2.11 -26.16 -33.10
C ARG A 67 1.51 -26.17 -31.68
N ALA A 68 0.37 -25.48 -31.50
CA ALA A 68 -0.41 -25.53 -30.27
C ALA A 68 -1.17 -26.86 -30.18
N MET A 69 -1.30 -27.39 -28.96
CA MET A 69 -2.09 -28.60 -28.68
C MET A 69 -3.42 -28.20 -28.03
N PRO A 70 -4.47 -29.03 -28.08
CA PRO A 70 -5.71 -28.77 -27.35
C PRO A 70 -5.44 -28.44 -25.88
N GLY A 71 -5.94 -27.30 -25.41
CA GLY A 71 -5.72 -26.80 -24.04
C GLY A 71 -4.33 -26.21 -23.75
N SER A 72 -3.42 -26.18 -24.73
CA SER A 72 -2.05 -25.67 -24.57
C SER A 72 -1.74 -24.60 -25.64
N PRO A 73 -2.18 -23.34 -25.44
CA PRO A 73 -1.82 -22.24 -26.33
C PRO A 73 -0.31 -21.98 -26.31
N ARG A 74 0.22 -21.36 -27.37
CA ARG A 74 1.63 -20.96 -27.41
C ARG A 74 1.79 -19.48 -27.13
N LEU A 75 2.39 -19.21 -25.98
CA LEU A 75 2.56 -17.88 -25.42
C LEU A 75 4.05 -17.57 -25.33
N ASP A 76 4.41 -16.36 -25.73
CA ASP A 76 5.68 -15.72 -25.43
C ASP A 76 5.36 -14.51 -24.56
N ASP A 77 5.88 -14.49 -23.33
CA ASP A 77 5.59 -13.43 -22.36
C ASP A 77 6.04 -12.04 -22.86
N ALA A 78 7.07 -11.99 -23.73
CA ALA A 78 7.54 -10.74 -24.33
C ALA A 78 6.51 -10.08 -25.27
N HIS A 79 5.49 -10.82 -25.69
CA HIS A 79 4.39 -10.29 -26.50
C HIS A 79 3.39 -9.47 -25.69
N PHE A 80 3.36 -9.64 -24.37
CA PHE A 80 2.42 -8.96 -23.49
C PHE A 80 3.08 -7.70 -22.89
N PRO A 81 2.30 -6.62 -22.65
CA PRO A 81 2.82 -5.48 -21.92
C PRO A 81 3.26 -5.92 -20.52
N PRO A 82 4.26 -5.24 -19.92
CA PRO A 82 4.67 -5.55 -18.56
C PRO A 82 3.47 -5.50 -17.62
N ALA A 83 3.42 -6.43 -16.66
CA ALA A 83 2.36 -6.46 -15.67
C ALA A 83 2.26 -5.08 -14.99
N PRO A 84 1.05 -4.56 -14.75
CA PRO A 84 0.89 -3.32 -14.01
C PRO A 84 1.55 -3.45 -12.65
N ALA A 85 2.00 -2.33 -12.11
CA ALA A 85 2.62 -2.27 -10.78
C ALA A 85 1.78 -3.05 -9.76
N GLY A 86 2.44 -3.92 -8.98
CA GLY A 86 1.78 -4.80 -8.02
C GLY A 86 0.98 -4.04 -6.96
N ALA A 87 0.18 -4.76 -6.17
CA ALA A 87 -0.72 -4.15 -5.18
C ALA A 87 -0.02 -3.16 -4.22
N LEU A 88 1.25 -3.44 -3.87
CA LEU A 88 2.09 -2.62 -3.00
C LEU A 88 2.55 -1.30 -3.64
N ALA A 89 2.52 -1.18 -4.96
CA ALA A 89 2.95 0.02 -5.70
C ALA A 89 1.76 0.81 -6.28
N ARG A 90 0.53 0.51 -5.84
CA ARG A 90 -0.65 1.26 -6.27
C ARG A 90 -0.74 2.59 -5.53
N ILE A 91 -0.56 3.67 -6.27
CA ILE A 91 -0.75 5.03 -5.76
C ILE A 91 -2.24 5.39 -5.85
N PRO A 92 -2.88 5.88 -4.77
CA PRO A 92 -4.24 6.40 -4.81
C PRO A 92 -4.38 7.51 -5.85
N LYS A 93 -5.36 7.39 -6.75
CA LYS A 93 -5.70 8.43 -7.73
C LYS A 93 -7.16 8.80 -7.61
N ALA A 94 -7.44 10.10 -7.59
CA ALA A 94 -8.80 10.60 -7.55
C ALA A 94 -9.58 10.22 -8.82
N ARG A 95 -10.80 9.70 -8.63
CA ARG A 95 -11.78 9.45 -9.69
C ARG A 95 -13.01 10.35 -9.59
N ASN A 96 -13.14 11.10 -8.50
CA ASN A 96 -14.22 12.06 -8.25
C ASN A 96 -13.71 13.25 -7.41
N GLU A 97 -14.53 14.30 -7.33
CA GLU A 97 -14.20 15.55 -6.62
C GLU A 97 -13.93 15.33 -5.12
N SER A 98 -14.65 14.40 -4.47
CA SER A 98 -14.46 14.12 -3.05
C SER A 98 -13.11 13.46 -2.77
N GLU A 99 -12.68 12.53 -3.64
CA GLU A 99 -11.35 11.94 -3.60
C GLU A 99 -10.27 12.98 -3.90
N ALA A 100 -10.50 13.86 -4.87
CA ALA A 100 -9.57 14.94 -5.19
C ALA A 100 -9.37 15.88 -4.00
N ALA A 101 -10.46 16.34 -3.36
CA ALA A 101 -10.39 17.21 -2.19
C ALA A 101 -9.63 16.58 -1.02
N PHE A 102 -9.77 15.26 -0.82
CA PHE A 102 -9.01 14.55 0.20
C PHE A 102 -7.54 14.40 -0.16
N LEU A 103 -7.20 14.07 -1.41
CA LEU A 103 -5.80 13.95 -1.84
C LEU A 103 -5.06 15.29 -1.88
N THR A 104 -5.77 16.41 -2.03
CA THR A 104 -5.19 17.77 -1.92
C THR A 104 -4.71 18.10 -0.51
N LEU A 105 -5.13 17.37 0.53
CA LEU A 105 -4.65 17.58 1.90
C LEU A 105 -3.14 17.36 2.02
N GLY A 106 -2.59 16.37 1.32
CA GLY A 106 -1.15 16.13 1.27
C GLY A 106 -0.75 14.65 1.22
N ASP A 107 0.52 14.40 1.53
CA ASP A 107 1.14 13.07 1.46
C ASP A 107 0.66 12.15 2.60
N GLY A 108 0.34 12.72 3.77
CA GLY A 108 -0.26 11.98 4.87
C GLY A 108 -1.63 11.39 4.51
N ALA A 109 -2.42 12.11 3.71
CA ALA A 109 -3.69 11.62 3.17
C ALA A 109 -3.49 10.44 2.19
N GLN A 110 -2.49 10.51 1.30
CA GLN A 110 -2.15 9.40 0.39
C GLN A 110 -1.69 8.15 1.15
N LEU A 111 -0.83 8.35 2.16
CA LEU A 111 -0.35 7.28 3.03
C LEU A 111 -1.53 6.64 3.77
N TRP A 112 -2.41 7.46 4.34
CA TRP A 112 -3.60 6.98 5.04
C TRP A 112 -4.49 6.12 4.16
N LEU A 113 -4.71 6.47 2.89
CA LEU A 113 -5.50 5.64 1.97
C LEU A 113 -4.83 4.31 1.64
N THR A 114 -3.51 4.31 1.46
CA THR A 114 -2.73 3.12 1.15
C THR A 114 -2.80 2.13 2.31
N GLU A 115 -2.54 2.60 3.53
CA GLU A 115 -2.56 1.78 4.73
C GLU A 115 -3.99 1.38 5.14
N ALA A 116 -4.97 2.28 5.01
CA ALA A 116 -6.36 1.96 5.29
C ALA A 116 -6.89 0.86 4.36
N ALA A 117 -6.49 0.88 3.08
CA ALA A 117 -6.84 -0.17 2.12
C ALA A 117 -6.15 -1.50 2.45
N ALA A 118 -4.86 -1.47 2.80
CA ALA A 118 -4.13 -2.66 3.24
C ALA A 118 -4.73 -3.28 4.50
N ALA A 119 -5.19 -2.46 5.44
CA ALA A 119 -5.86 -2.90 6.67
C ALA A 119 -7.34 -3.31 6.47
N GLY A 120 -7.88 -3.24 5.25
CA GLY A 120 -9.29 -3.59 4.99
C GLY A 120 -10.30 -2.64 5.66
N THR A 121 -9.92 -1.37 5.83
CA THR A 121 -10.74 -0.38 6.53
C THR A 121 -12.09 -0.21 5.85
N THR A 122 -13.16 -0.30 6.65
CA THR A 122 -14.52 -0.06 6.16
C THR A 122 -14.89 1.43 6.20
N LYS A 123 -15.89 1.80 5.38
CA LYS A 123 -16.44 3.17 5.32
C LYS A 123 -15.40 4.27 5.03
N VAL A 124 -14.36 3.96 4.24
CA VAL A 124 -13.28 4.89 3.85
C VAL A 124 -13.83 6.22 3.32
N ARG A 125 -14.82 6.18 2.43
CA ARG A 125 -15.45 7.37 1.85
C ARG A 125 -16.04 8.33 2.91
N VAL A 126 -16.64 7.79 3.97
CA VAL A 126 -17.19 8.60 5.08
C VAL A 126 -16.06 9.26 5.85
N LYS A 127 -15.01 8.51 6.17
CA LYS A 127 -13.84 9.01 6.92
C LYS A 127 -13.08 10.08 6.13
N MET A 128 -12.91 9.92 4.83
CA MET A 128 -12.35 10.96 3.95
C MET A 128 -13.19 12.23 3.97
N ALA A 129 -14.52 12.13 3.84
CA ALA A 129 -15.40 13.29 3.88
C ALA A 129 -15.33 14.00 5.24
N GLN A 130 -15.18 13.26 6.34
CA GLN A 130 -14.96 13.81 7.67
C GLN A 130 -13.62 14.54 7.77
N ALA A 131 -12.53 13.96 7.25
CA ALA A 131 -11.22 14.61 7.22
C ALA A 131 -11.23 15.92 6.40
N VAL A 132 -11.87 15.93 5.23
CA VAL A 132 -12.08 17.14 4.42
C VAL A 132 -12.98 18.17 5.12
N SER A 133 -13.88 17.73 5.99
CA SER A 133 -14.68 18.65 6.81
C SER A 133 -13.85 19.23 7.96
N LEU A 134 -12.99 18.41 8.59
CA LEU A 134 -12.09 18.85 9.65
C LEU A 134 -11.03 19.82 9.14
N SER A 135 -10.52 19.66 7.91
CA SER A 135 -9.57 20.61 7.31
C SER A 135 -10.14 21.99 7.02
N LYS A 136 -11.46 22.18 7.14
CA LYS A 136 -12.10 23.50 7.10
C LYS A 136 -12.12 24.19 8.47
N LEU A 137 -11.86 23.44 9.55
CA LEU A 137 -11.87 23.91 10.94
C LEU A 137 -10.45 24.05 11.51
N PHE A 138 -9.52 23.20 11.05
CA PHE A 138 -8.11 23.17 11.46
C PHE A 138 -7.20 23.58 10.29
N ASP A 139 -5.91 23.83 10.57
CA ASP A 139 -4.91 24.00 9.52
C ASP A 139 -4.84 22.71 8.67
N PRO A 140 -5.03 22.77 7.33
CA PRO A 140 -4.89 21.61 6.46
C PRO A 140 -3.58 20.83 6.63
N ALA A 141 -2.46 21.52 6.94
CA ALA A 141 -1.18 20.87 7.15
C ALA A 141 -1.16 20.01 8.43
N GLU A 142 -1.85 20.45 9.49
CA GLU A 142 -2.00 19.67 10.72
C GLU A 142 -2.88 18.43 10.49
N VAL A 143 -3.93 18.57 9.69
CA VAL A 143 -4.80 17.45 9.30
C VAL A 143 -4.04 16.42 8.48
N ASP A 144 -3.20 16.85 7.52
CA ASP A 144 -2.36 15.93 6.74
C ASP A 144 -1.35 15.19 7.63
N GLN A 145 -0.65 15.90 8.52
CA GLN A 145 0.24 15.27 9.48
C GLN A 145 -0.49 14.31 10.43
N ALA A 146 -1.74 14.60 10.79
CA ALA A 146 -2.55 13.73 11.64
C ALA A 146 -3.00 12.47 10.88
N LEU A 147 -3.34 12.59 9.60
CA LEU A 147 -3.62 11.46 8.71
C LEU A 147 -2.39 10.56 8.55
N GLY A 148 -1.22 11.15 8.30
CA GLY A 148 0.04 10.39 8.22
C GLY A 148 0.37 9.66 9.52
N HIS A 149 0.22 10.32 10.67
CA HIS A 149 0.40 9.69 11.97
C HIS A 149 -0.62 8.56 12.21
N ALA A 150 -1.89 8.78 11.88
CA ALA A 150 -2.92 7.76 11.98
C ALA A 150 -2.59 6.52 11.13
N ALA A 151 -2.06 6.74 9.92
CA ALA A 151 -1.65 5.67 9.02
C ALA A 151 -0.53 4.81 9.60
N VAL A 152 0.55 5.44 10.10
CA VAL A 152 1.70 4.75 10.71
C VAL A 152 1.30 3.90 11.92
N HIS A 153 0.28 4.34 12.67
CA HIS A 153 -0.20 3.65 13.87
C HIS A 153 -1.43 2.75 13.64
N ALA A 154 -1.81 2.50 12.38
CA ALA A 154 -2.99 1.72 12.00
C ALA A 154 -4.30 2.20 12.66
N ARG A 155 -4.42 3.50 12.93
CA ARG A 155 -5.59 4.14 13.56
C ARG A 155 -6.58 4.61 12.50
N PHE A 156 -7.43 3.68 12.05
CA PHE A 156 -8.44 3.93 11.01
C PHE A 156 -9.87 3.97 11.55
N GLY A 157 -10.04 4.04 12.86
CA GLY A 157 -11.33 4.09 13.55
C GLY A 157 -12.09 5.39 13.30
N HIS A 158 -13.38 5.37 13.65
CA HIS A 158 -14.19 6.59 13.65
C HIS A 158 -13.73 7.50 14.80
N GLY A 159 -13.52 8.78 14.52
CA GLY A 159 -13.05 9.74 15.53
C GLY A 159 -11.54 9.70 15.81
N ASP A 160 -10.77 8.77 15.23
CA ASP A 160 -9.31 8.70 15.44
C ASP A 160 -8.61 9.99 15.01
N LEU A 161 -8.97 10.52 13.84
CA LEU A 161 -8.41 11.76 13.34
C LEU A 161 -8.71 12.95 14.28
N ALA A 162 -9.95 13.07 14.75
CA ALA A 162 -10.34 14.11 15.69
C ALA A 162 -9.59 13.96 17.03
N SER A 163 -9.52 12.75 17.58
CA SER A 163 -8.76 12.44 18.80
C SER A 163 -7.28 12.80 18.68
N ILE A 164 -6.65 12.57 17.52
CA ILE A 164 -5.24 12.94 17.27
C ILE A 164 -5.09 14.47 17.21
N LEU A 165 -6.00 15.17 16.54
CA LEU A 165 -6.00 16.62 16.45
C LEU A 165 -6.22 17.26 17.83
N ASP A 166 -7.21 16.79 18.59
CA ASP A 166 -7.52 17.28 19.94
C ASP A 166 -6.33 17.06 20.89
N HIS A 167 -5.68 15.89 20.82
CA HIS A 167 -4.50 15.61 21.62
C HIS A 167 -3.37 16.59 21.32
N ARG A 168 -3.14 16.91 20.03
CA ARG A 168 -2.12 17.87 19.59
C ARG A 168 -2.45 19.30 20.00
N ALA A 169 -3.70 19.71 19.87
CA ALA A 169 -4.16 21.01 20.33
C ALA A 169 -3.98 21.18 21.86
N ALA A 170 -4.21 20.09 22.63
CA ALA A 170 -4.00 20.08 24.07
C ALA A 170 -2.53 19.98 24.49
N THR A 171 -1.67 19.38 23.66
CA THR A 171 -0.22 19.36 23.88
C THR A 171 0.40 20.65 23.36
N THR A 172 0.29 21.71 24.16
CA THR A 172 1.22 22.84 24.03
C THR A 172 2.65 22.30 24.08
N THR A 173 3.56 22.85 23.28
CA THR A 173 4.98 22.49 23.18
C THR A 173 5.77 22.86 24.45
N GLY A 174 5.26 22.47 25.63
CA GLY A 174 5.95 22.54 26.90
C GLY A 174 6.85 21.32 27.09
N PRO A 175 7.80 21.39 28.04
CA PRO A 175 8.72 20.29 28.29
C PRO A 175 7.94 19.00 28.63
N THR A 176 8.09 17.99 27.79
CA THR A 176 7.56 16.66 28.06
C THR A 176 8.36 16.05 29.21
N HIS A 177 7.77 15.97 30.39
CA HIS A 177 8.37 15.26 31.51
C HIS A 177 8.30 13.75 31.25
N ARG A 178 9.39 13.18 30.73
CA ARG A 178 9.56 11.74 30.55
C ARG A 178 10.36 11.19 31.73
N ALA A 179 9.92 10.07 32.29
CA ALA A 179 10.65 9.40 33.36
C ALA A 179 12.02 8.94 32.84
N GLY A 180 13.07 9.24 33.60
CA GLY A 180 14.45 8.83 33.34
C GLY A 180 15.11 8.37 34.64
N GLU A 181 16.33 7.84 34.57
CA GLU A 181 17.05 7.36 35.75
C GLU A 181 17.20 8.45 36.82
N ASP A 182 17.40 9.71 36.41
CA ASP A 182 17.46 10.88 37.30
C ASP A 182 16.09 11.49 37.65
N ARG A 183 15.00 10.93 37.12
CA ARG A 183 13.63 11.49 37.23
C ARG A 183 12.60 10.36 37.24
N SER A 184 12.51 9.66 38.36
CA SER A 184 11.50 8.61 38.58
C SER A 184 10.26 9.16 39.32
N LEU A 185 9.09 8.63 38.98
CA LEU A 185 7.83 8.83 39.73
C LEU A 185 7.70 7.86 40.92
N THR A 186 8.64 6.93 41.08
CA THR A 186 8.68 6.06 42.26
C THR A 186 9.04 6.91 43.48
N GLN A 187 8.14 6.99 44.45
CA GLN A 187 8.44 7.49 45.78
C GLN A 187 9.57 6.61 46.34
N GLY A 188 10.78 7.16 46.47
CA GLY A 188 11.90 6.43 47.05
C GLY A 188 11.58 6.03 48.49
N THR A 189 12.14 4.92 48.97
CA THR A 189 11.95 4.48 50.36
C THR A 189 12.68 5.36 51.38
N SER A 190 13.33 6.46 50.95
CA SER A 190 14.03 7.40 51.83
C SER A 190 13.11 8.02 52.90
N GLY A 191 11.82 8.18 52.61
CA GLY A 191 10.82 8.62 53.61
C GLY A 191 10.61 7.61 54.75
N TRP A 192 10.90 6.33 54.52
CA TRP A 192 10.81 5.28 55.55
C TRP A 192 12.03 5.22 56.46
N ALA A 193 13.16 5.81 56.07
CA ALA A 193 14.38 5.79 56.87
C ALA A 193 14.24 6.53 58.23
N ALA A 194 13.26 7.44 58.34
CA ALA A 194 12.99 8.18 59.57
C ALA A 194 12.22 7.37 60.63
N LEU A 195 11.60 6.24 60.27
CA LEU A 195 10.73 5.44 61.16
C LEU A 195 11.46 4.57 62.20
N GLY A 196 12.78 4.74 62.37
CA GLY A 196 13.57 4.03 63.40
C GLY A 196 14.44 4.91 64.29
N ALA A 197 14.49 6.23 64.06
CA ALA A 197 15.39 7.13 64.78
C ALA A 197 14.78 7.76 66.05
N ALA A 198 13.45 7.70 66.20
CA ALA A 198 12.73 8.32 67.31
C ALA A 198 12.09 7.27 68.23
N ALA A 199 12.92 6.49 68.93
CA ALA A 199 12.56 5.79 70.16
C ALA A 199 13.84 5.31 70.87
N GLY A 200 14.68 6.27 71.24
CA GLY A 200 15.76 6.08 72.20
C GLY A 200 15.52 6.95 73.43
N GLU A 201 14.32 6.86 74.04
CA GLU A 201 14.14 7.38 75.40
C GLU A 201 14.68 6.34 76.37
N SER A 202 15.84 6.66 76.92
CA SER A 202 16.48 6.06 78.07
C SER A 202 15.51 6.03 79.25
N PHE A 203 15.11 4.84 79.67
CA PHE A 203 14.61 4.62 81.03
C PHE A 203 15.84 4.36 81.91
N ASP A 204 16.32 5.41 82.56
CA ASP A 204 17.21 5.27 83.71
C ASP A 204 16.36 4.94 84.95
N ASP A 205 16.80 3.89 85.64
CA ASP A 205 16.26 3.34 86.87
C ASP A 205 16.83 4.14 88.05
N ASP A 206 15.98 4.65 88.94
CA ASP A 206 16.45 5.02 90.28
C ASP A 206 15.35 4.79 91.33
N ALA A 207 15.62 3.81 92.18
CA ALA A 207 14.86 3.41 93.34
C ALA A 207 15.50 3.99 94.62
N ALA A 208 14.76 4.82 95.36
CA ALA A 208 14.91 5.18 96.79
C ALA A 208 13.92 6.32 97.08
N GLU A 209 13.26 6.53 98.22
CA GLU A 209 13.12 5.88 99.53
C GLU A 209 11.99 6.69 100.21
N VAL A 210 11.02 6.03 100.85
CA VAL A 210 9.94 6.68 101.60
C VAL A 210 10.35 6.83 103.07
N GLY A 211 10.44 8.07 103.56
CA GLY A 211 10.71 8.37 104.96
C GLY A 211 10.30 9.79 105.36
N LEU A 212 9.13 9.87 106.02
CA LEU A 212 8.58 10.92 106.90
C LEU A 212 8.64 12.39 106.47
#